data_AF-A0A518BA57-F1
#
_entry.id   AF-A0A518BA57-F1
#
_cell.length_a   1.000
_cell.length_b   1.000
_cell.length_c   1.000
_cell.angle_alpha   90.00
_cell.angle_beta   90.00
_cell.angle_gamma   90.00
#
_symmetry.space_group_name_H-M   'P 1'
#
loop_
_entity.id
_entity.type
_entity.pdbx_description
1 polymer ?
#
loop_
_entity_poly.entity_id
_entity_poly.type
_entity_poly.pdbx_seq_one_letter_code
_entity_poly.pdbx_strand_id
1 'polypeptide(L)'
;MSTPHHASDTPLDGHVPAPDDGHSIETVELPGPTAWPLVLSVGLIMVAFGILTNISFSFLGIIMALVGIVGWVTEILPGRGHIHEELRPEELRPKPVKRADVDVIPMAPGMPGHRMHMPEKVHPYSAGAKAGLVGGVAMAVLAAIYGVVSGRGIWYPVNLLAGMVLEEADTDPVAQLEQFHLLALILGLFIHAVGSLFVGLIYGIVLPMIPRGRVLFGGLVAPLFWSGCLWASMDVLDPVLAQRVDWVWFIASQFAYGIVVGIIVVRTEKIHTTRGWRA
;
A
#
# COMPACT_ATOMS: atom_id res chain seq x y z
N MET A 1 36.44 -78.64 13.40
CA MET A 1 35.31 -78.69 12.45
C MET A 1 34.96 -77.25 12.11
N SER A 2 35.58 -76.72 11.07
CA SER A 2 35.42 -75.32 10.64
C SER A 2 35.63 -75.27 9.14
N THR A 3 34.53 -75.20 8.40
CA THR A 3 34.48 -75.07 6.94
C THR A 3 34.19 -73.61 6.57
N PRO A 4 34.83 -73.04 5.53
CA PRO A 4 34.64 -71.66 5.11
C PRO A 4 33.37 -71.50 4.24
N HIS A 5 32.69 -70.36 4.41
CA HIS A 5 31.54 -69.97 3.59
C HIS A 5 31.99 -69.48 2.21
N HIS A 6 31.45 -70.14 1.19
CA HIS A 6 31.57 -69.79 -0.24
C HIS A 6 30.78 -68.52 -0.54
N ALA A 7 31.41 -67.55 -1.20
CA ALA A 7 30.74 -66.44 -1.87
C ALA A 7 30.10 -66.96 -3.17
N SER A 8 28.83 -66.59 -3.40
CA SER A 8 28.09 -66.87 -4.63
C SER A 8 28.04 -65.60 -5.48
N ASP A 9 28.74 -65.61 -6.61
CA ASP A 9 28.60 -64.61 -7.68
C ASP A 9 27.33 -64.90 -8.48
N THR A 10 26.34 -63.99 -8.42
CA THR A 10 25.22 -63.93 -9.37
C THR A 10 25.53 -62.86 -10.44
N PRO A 11 25.43 -63.17 -11.74
CA PRO A 11 25.62 -62.18 -12.79
C PRO A 11 24.46 -61.17 -12.78
N LEU A 12 24.78 -59.88 -12.80
CA LEU A 12 23.81 -58.81 -13.01
C LEU A 12 23.36 -58.85 -14.48
N ASP A 13 22.17 -59.40 -14.73
CA ASP A 13 21.49 -59.29 -16.01
C ASP A 13 21.26 -57.81 -16.34
N GLY A 14 22.00 -57.32 -17.34
CA GLY A 14 21.88 -55.98 -17.88
C GLY A 14 20.57 -55.82 -18.66
N HIS A 15 19.50 -55.47 -17.96
CA HIS A 15 18.36 -54.82 -18.60
C HIS A 15 18.78 -53.39 -18.94
N VAL A 16 19.25 -53.17 -20.17
CA VAL A 16 19.37 -51.83 -20.75
C VAL A 16 17.93 -51.36 -21.00
N PRO A 17 17.40 -50.35 -20.28
CA PRO A 17 16.11 -49.79 -20.63
C PRO A 17 16.22 -49.24 -22.06
N ALA A 18 15.23 -49.56 -22.90
CA ALA A 18 15.13 -49.00 -24.24
C ALA A 18 15.23 -47.46 -24.16
N PRO A 19 15.84 -46.79 -25.15
CA PRO A 19 15.88 -45.34 -25.16
C PRO A 19 14.44 -44.84 -25.16
N ASP A 20 14.09 -44.03 -24.16
CA ASP A 20 12.85 -43.28 -24.12
C ASP A 20 12.82 -42.38 -25.37
N ASP A 21 12.08 -42.82 -26.37
CA ASP A 21 11.77 -42.11 -27.61
C ASP A 21 10.73 -41.00 -27.40
N GLY A 22 10.39 -40.70 -26.14
CA GLY A 22 9.72 -39.48 -25.74
C GLY A 22 10.65 -38.28 -25.82
N HIS A 23 10.51 -37.47 -26.87
CA HIS A 23 10.79 -36.04 -26.76
C HIS A 23 9.92 -35.49 -25.62
N SER A 24 10.42 -35.51 -24.38
CA SER A 24 9.80 -34.80 -23.27
C SER A 24 9.79 -33.33 -23.65
N ILE A 25 8.61 -32.82 -24.00
CA ILE A 25 8.44 -31.41 -24.33
C ILE A 25 8.79 -30.65 -23.06
N GLU A 26 9.96 -30.00 -23.08
CA GLU A 26 10.44 -29.23 -21.95
C GLU A 26 9.53 -28.00 -21.81
N THR A 27 8.83 -27.92 -20.70
CA THR A 27 7.88 -26.84 -20.41
C THR A 27 8.40 -25.95 -19.31
N VAL A 28 8.08 -24.67 -19.37
CA VAL A 28 8.35 -23.70 -18.32
C VAL A 28 7.03 -23.28 -17.67
N GLU A 29 6.98 -23.33 -16.34
CA GLU A 29 5.81 -22.92 -15.57
C GLU A 29 5.80 -21.38 -15.45
N LEU A 30 4.77 -20.75 -15.99
CA LEU A 30 4.58 -19.30 -15.98
C LEU A 30 3.23 -18.95 -15.36
N PRO A 31 3.09 -17.78 -14.70
CA PRO A 31 1.79 -17.29 -14.28
C PRO A 31 0.90 -17.08 -15.52
N GLY A 32 -0.29 -17.65 -15.49
CA GLY A 32 -1.29 -17.47 -16.54
C GLY A 32 -1.86 -16.04 -16.56
N PRO A 33 -2.46 -15.62 -17.69
CA PRO A 33 -3.17 -14.35 -17.75
C PRO A 33 -4.36 -14.34 -16.78
N THR A 34 -4.47 -13.29 -15.96
CA THR A 34 -5.52 -13.16 -14.93
C THR A 34 -6.32 -11.87 -15.07
N ALA A 35 -7.65 -11.97 -14.89
CA ALA A 35 -8.56 -10.83 -14.91
C ALA A 35 -8.96 -10.34 -13.51
N TRP A 36 -8.60 -11.05 -12.44
CA TRP A 36 -9.10 -10.74 -11.10
C TRP A 36 -8.73 -9.35 -10.56
N PRO A 37 -7.51 -8.82 -10.80
CA PRO A 37 -7.20 -7.44 -10.41
C PRO A 37 -8.11 -6.40 -11.06
N LEU A 38 -8.52 -6.64 -12.32
CA LEU A 38 -9.46 -5.77 -13.03
C LEU A 38 -10.87 -5.88 -12.42
N VAL A 39 -11.36 -7.11 -12.18
CA VAL A 39 -12.67 -7.34 -11.55
C VAL A 39 -12.75 -6.66 -10.18
N LEU A 40 -11.69 -6.79 -9.37
CA LEU A 40 -11.58 -6.10 -8.08
C LEU A 40 -11.65 -4.58 -8.23
N SER A 41 -10.88 -4.02 -9.16
CA SER A 41 -10.85 -2.57 -9.41
C SER A 41 -12.22 -2.04 -9.84
N VAL A 42 -12.91 -2.75 -10.74
CA VAL A 42 -14.28 -2.40 -11.17
C VAL A 42 -15.26 -2.48 -10.00
N GLY A 43 -15.15 -3.53 -9.16
CA GLY A 43 -15.96 -3.65 -7.94
C GLY A 43 -15.80 -2.45 -7.02
N LEU A 44 -14.55 -2.04 -6.74
CA LEU A 44 -14.24 -0.89 -5.88
C LEU A 44 -14.77 0.44 -6.46
N ILE A 45 -14.62 0.67 -7.77
CA ILE A 45 -15.17 1.85 -8.44
C ILE A 45 -16.70 1.87 -8.31
N MET A 46 -17.35 0.73 -8.47
CA MET A 46 -18.81 0.65 -8.38
C MET A 46 -19.31 0.84 -6.94
N VAL A 47 -18.53 0.42 -5.93
CA VAL A 47 -18.80 0.76 -4.52
C VAL A 47 -18.78 2.28 -4.32
N ALA A 48 -17.71 2.93 -4.75
CA ALA A 48 -17.58 4.38 -4.61
C ALA A 48 -18.71 5.12 -5.35
N PHE A 49 -19.02 4.70 -6.58
CA PHE A 49 -20.11 5.26 -7.37
C PHE A 49 -21.48 5.04 -6.72
N GLY A 50 -21.72 3.86 -6.15
CA GLY A 50 -22.99 3.53 -5.50
C GLY A 50 -23.23 4.33 -4.22
N ILE A 51 -22.18 4.61 -3.45
CA ILE A 51 -22.29 5.46 -2.25
C ILE A 51 -22.80 6.85 -2.63
N LEU A 52 -22.38 7.37 -3.80
CA LEU A 52 -22.76 8.69 -4.28
C LEU A 52 -24.13 8.74 -4.98
N THR A 53 -24.62 7.61 -5.49
CA THR A 53 -25.77 7.61 -6.42
C THR A 53 -26.89 6.65 -6.04
N ASN A 54 -26.57 5.38 -5.75
CA ASN A 54 -27.55 4.35 -5.46
C ASN A 54 -26.91 3.16 -4.74
N ILE A 55 -27.47 2.82 -3.57
CA ILE A 55 -26.98 1.73 -2.72
C ILE A 55 -26.92 0.36 -3.42
N SER A 56 -27.73 0.15 -4.47
CA SER A 56 -27.73 -1.08 -5.26
C SER A 56 -26.41 -1.28 -6.02
N PHE A 57 -25.81 -0.20 -6.53
CA PHE A 57 -24.47 -0.26 -7.15
C PHE A 57 -23.41 -0.57 -6.10
N SER A 58 -23.55 -0.05 -4.88
CA SER A 58 -22.62 -0.38 -3.78
C SER A 58 -22.67 -1.85 -3.44
N PHE A 59 -23.88 -2.41 -3.32
CA PHE A 59 -24.05 -3.82 -3.01
C PHE A 59 -23.43 -4.73 -4.08
N LEU A 60 -23.73 -4.46 -5.35
CA LEU A 60 -23.17 -5.23 -6.45
C LEU A 60 -21.64 -5.03 -6.56
N GLY A 61 -21.13 -3.83 -6.27
CA GLY A 61 -19.71 -3.53 -6.23
C GLY A 61 -18.97 -4.31 -5.13
N ILE A 62 -19.57 -4.42 -3.94
CA ILE A 62 -19.03 -5.24 -2.85
C ILE A 62 -18.93 -6.70 -3.28
N ILE A 63 -19.98 -7.24 -3.89
CA ILE A 63 -19.98 -8.63 -4.39
C ILE A 63 -18.84 -8.83 -5.40
N MET A 64 -18.71 -7.94 -6.39
CA MET A 64 -17.64 -8.02 -7.39
C MET A 64 -16.25 -7.91 -6.76
N ALA A 65 -16.04 -7.02 -5.81
CA ALA A 65 -14.77 -6.86 -5.11
C ALA A 65 -14.40 -8.13 -4.31
N LEU A 66 -15.37 -8.73 -3.60
CA LEU A 66 -15.14 -9.98 -2.88
C LEU A 66 -14.80 -11.13 -3.82
N VAL A 67 -15.54 -11.27 -4.93
CA VAL A 67 -15.26 -12.29 -5.96
C VAL A 67 -13.88 -12.07 -6.57
N GLY A 68 -13.51 -10.82 -6.87
CA GLY A 68 -12.19 -10.46 -7.39
C GLY A 68 -11.06 -10.81 -6.43
N ILE A 69 -11.21 -10.48 -5.14
CA ILE A 69 -10.21 -10.83 -4.10
C ILE A 69 -10.08 -12.35 -3.97
N VAL A 70 -11.19 -13.06 -3.85
CA VAL A 70 -11.18 -14.53 -3.69
C VAL A 70 -10.55 -15.19 -4.90
N GLY A 71 -10.97 -14.81 -6.12
CA GLY A 71 -10.41 -15.33 -7.36
C GLY A 71 -8.90 -15.10 -7.44
N TRP A 72 -8.45 -13.88 -7.13
CA TRP A 72 -7.03 -13.56 -7.17
C TRP A 72 -6.22 -14.36 -6.15
N VAL A 73 -6.69 -14.46 -4.90
CA VAL A 73 -6.04 -15.25 -3.84
C VAL A 73 -5.97 -16.73 -4.24
N THR A 74 -7.00 -17.27 -4.87
CA THR A 74 -7.00 -18.67 -5.30
C THR A 74 -5.98 -18.98 -6.39
N GLU A 75 -5.63 -18.01 -7.23
CA GLU A 75 -4.57 -18.17 -8.25
C GLU A 75 -3.16 -18.07 -7.68
N ILE A 76 -2.99 -17.52 -6.48
CA ILE A 76 -1.70 -17.47 -5.78
C ILE A 76 -1.41 -18.82 -5.09
N LEU A 77 -2.41 -19.68 -4.91
CA LEU A 77 -2.23 -20.97 -4.27
C LEU A 77 -1.35 -21.90 -5.13
N PRO A 78 -0.43 -22.68 -4.52
CA PRO A 78 0.47 -23.56 -5.25
C PRO A 78 -0.27 -24.48 -6.22
N GLY A 79 0.19 -24.54 -7.48
CA GLY A 79 -0.41 -25.36 -8.53
C GLY A 79 -1.71 -24.80 -9.13
N ARG A 80 -2.10 -23.57 -8.80
CA ARG A 80 -3.18 -22.82 -9.46
C ARG A 80 -2.62 -21.59 -10.16
N GLY A 81 -3.32 -21.11 -11.19
CA GLY A 81 -2.92 -19.89 -11.89
C GLY A 81 -1.62 -20.00 -12.70
N HIS A 82 -1.08 -21.20 -12.86
CA HIS A 82 0.12 -21.46 -13.65
C HIS A 82 -0.22 -22.20 -14.95
N ILE A 83 0.44 -21.81 -16.03
CA ILE A 83 0.39 -22.47 -17.34
C ILE A 83 1.78 -23.00 -17.69
N HIS A 84 1.82 -24.17 -18.30
CA HIS A 84 3.04 -24.74 -18.84
C HIS A 84 3.19 -24.29 -20.29
N GLU A 85 4.10 -23.36 -20.54
CA GLU A 85 4.43 -22.94 -21.90
C GLU A 85 5.56 -23.80 -22.43
N GLU A 86 5.37 -24.37 -23.62
CA GLU A 86 6.37 -25.19 -24.28
C GLU A 86 7.58 -24.33 -24.63
N LEU A 87 8.76 -24.76 -24.20
CA LEU A 87 9.99 -24.10 -24.60
C LEU A 87 10.19 -24.30 -26.10
N ARG A 88 10.67 -23.26 -26.78
CA ARG A 88 11.08 -23.38 -28.19
C ARG A 88 12.02 -24.57 -28.37
N PRO A 89 11.98 -25.28 -29.52
CA PRO A 89 12.95 -26.32 -29.84
C PRO A 89 14.37 -25.85 -29.59
N GLU A 90 15.23 -26.72 -29.06
CA GLU A 90 16.59 -26.37 -28.62
C GLU A 90 17.39 -25.64 -29.70
N GLU A 91 17.20 -26.00 -30.96
CA GLU A 91 17.81 -25.39 -32.14
C GLU A 91 17.46 -23.90 -32.35
N LEU A 92 16.28 -23.49 -31.87
CA LEU A 92 15.77 -22.12 -31.95
C LEU A 92 15.99 -21.34 -30.65
N ARG A 93 16.54 -21.97 -29.60
CA ARG A 93 16.84 -21.30 -28.35
C ARG A 93 18.07 -20.40 -28.50
N PRO A 94 18.09 -19.23 -27.84
CA PRO A 94 19.31 -18.45 -27.74
C PRO A 94 20.43 -19.32 -27.16
N LYS A 95 21.64 -19.25 -27.75
CA LYS A 95 22.79 -19.96 -27.21
C LYS A 95 22.98 -19.57 -25.74
N PRO A 96 23.14 -20.53 -24.82
CA PRO A 96 23.40 -20.24 -23.42
C PRO A 96 24.53 -19.24 -23.30
N VAL A 97 24.35 -18.21 -22.48
CA VAL A 97 25.38 -17.21 -22.22
C VAL A 97 26.56 -17.94 -21.60
N LYS A 98 27.59 -18.20 -22.41
CA LYS A 98 28.84 -18.77 -21.92
C LYS A 98 29.47 -17.72 -21.01
N ARG A 99 29.79 -18.12 -19.78
CA ARG A 99 30.65 -17.29 -18.93
C ARG A 99 31.94 -17.06 -19.71
N ALA A 100 32.35 -15.80 -19.84
CA ALA A 100 33.65 -15.52 -20.40
C ALA A 100 34.71 -16.10 -19.47
N ASP A 101 35.72 -16.79 -20.01
CA ASP A 101 36.89 -17.27 -19.25
C ASP A 101 37.85 -16.12 -18.85
N VAL A 102 37.40 -14.88 -19.07
CA VAL A 102 38.11 -13.69 -18.63
C VAL A 102 37.77 -13.47 -17.17
N ASP A 103 38.81 -13.35 -16.34
CA ASP A 103 38.66 -12.88 -14.96
C ASP A 103 38.12 -11.45 -14.97
N VAL A 104 36.80 -11.33 -14.92
CA VAL A 104 36.12 -10.06 -14.70
C VAL A 104 36.18 -9.77 -13.22
N ILE A 105 36.84 -8.66 -12.86
CA ILE A 105 36.80 -8.14 -11.49
C ILE A 105 35.32 -7.96 -11.12
N PRO A 106 34.80 -8.70 -10.13
CA PRO A 106 33.42 -8.53 -9.72
C PRO A 106 33.24 -7.08 -9.25
N MET A 107 32.32 -6.35 -9.87
CA MET A 107 32.03 -4.98 -9.45
C MET A 107 31.49 -5.02 -8.03
N ALA A 108 32.31 -4.60 -7.07
CA ALA A 108 31.90 -4.51 -5.68
C ALA A 108 31.08 -3.22 -5.44
N PRO A 109 30.20 -3.20 -4.42
CA PRO A 109 29.58 -1.96 -3.96
C PRO A 109 30.63 -0.86 -3.75
N GLY A 110 30.44 0.30 -4.39
CA GLY A 110 31.37 1.43 -4.32
C GLY A 110 32.36 1.57 -5.49
N MET A 111 32.44 0.62 -6.42
CA MET A 111 33.23 0.78 -7.65
C MET A 111 32.50 1.67 -8.69
N PRO A 112 33.23 2.52 -9.45
CA PRO A 112 32.66 3.23 -10.59
C PRO A 112 32.03 2.24 -11.58
N GLY A 113 30.75 2.41 -11.89
CA GLY A 113 30.00 1.52 -12.79
C GLY A 113 29.19 0.42 -12.10
N HIS A 114 29.29 0.24 -10.77
CA HIS A 114 28.41 -0.66 -10.02
C HIS A 114 26.99 -0.05 -9.96
N ARG A 115 26.04 -0.63 -10.73
CA ARG A 115 24.66 -0.13 -10.85
C ARG A 115 23.65 -0.81 -9.93
N MET A 116 24.03 -1.91 -9.28
CA MET A 116 23.14 -2.66 -8.40
C MET A 116 22.99 -1.91 -7.07
N HIS A 117 21.81 -1.31 -6.86
CA HIS A 117 21.45 -0.66 -5.60
C HIS A 117 20.42 -1.54 -4.88
N MET A 118 20.87 -2.39 -3.97
CA MET A 118 19.99 -3.18 -3.12
C MET A 118 19.58 -2.33 -1.90
N PRO A 119 18.28 -2.17 -1.60
CA PRO A 119 17.86 -1.48 -0.38
C PRO A 119 18.15 -2.35 0.84
N GLU A 120 19.32 -2.19 1.44
CA GLU A 120 19.71 -2.87 2.69
C GLU A 120 18.84 -2.44 3.88
N LYS A 121 18.20 -1.27 3.78
CA LYS A 121 17.42 -0.64 4.85
C LYS A 121 16.15 0.02 4.29
N VAL A 122 14.98 -0.36 4.83
CA VAL A 122 13.67 0.20 4.47
C VAL A 122 13.01 0.88 5.67
N HIS A 123 12.17 1.89 5.44
CA HIS A 123 11.37 2.47 6.51
C HIS A 123 10.20 1.52 6.84
N PRO A 124 9.93 1.24 8.13
CA PRO A 124 8.81 0.38 8.49
C PRO A 124 7.47 1.10 8.24
N TYR A 125 6.43 0.39 7.79
CA TYR A 125 5.09 0.98 7.60
C TYR A 125 4.52 1.58 8.88
N SER A 126 4.90 1.03 10.04
CA SER A 126 4.53 1.56 11.36
C SER A 126 5.07 2.98 11.60
N ALA A 127 6.13 3.40 10.91
CA ALA A 127 6.60 4.79 10.93
C ALA A 127 5.54 5.74 10.38
N GLY A 128 4.93 5.40 9.24
CA GLY A 128 3.84 6.17 8.63
C GLY A 128 2.61 6.23 9.51
N ALA A 129 2.19 5.08 10.07
CA ALA A 129 1.04 5.02 10.99
C ALA A 129 1.24 5.90 12.23
N LYS A 130 2.39 5.77 12.92
CA LYS A 130 2.72 6.59 14.10
C LYS A 130 2.83 8.07 13.75
N ALA A 131 3.50 8.39 12.64
CA ALA A 131 3.63 9.75 12.16
C ALA A 131 2.26 10.38 11.87
N GLY A 132 1.36 9.62 11.23
CA GLY A 132 -0.01 10.04 10.92
C GLY A 132 -0.81 10.40 12.17
N LEU A 133 -0.77 9.56 13.21
CA LEU A 133 -1.46 9.86 14.47
C LEU A 133 -0.91 11.10 15.16
N VAL A 134 0.43 11.26 15.23
CA VAL A 134 1.06 12.44 15.85
C VAL A 134 0.78 13.71 15.03
N GLY A 135 0.83 13.62 13.70
CA GLY A 135 0.42 14.69 12.80
C GLY A 135 -1.05 15.06 12.97
N GLY A 136 -1.92 14.06 13.14
CA GLY A 136 -3.34 14.24 13.43
C GLY A 136 -3.57 15.00 14.74
N VAL A 137 -2.81 14.70 15.79
CA VAL A 137 -2.86 15.47 17.05
C VAL A 137 -2.44 16.92 16.83
N ALA A 138 -1.34 17.16 16.09
CA ALA A 138 -0.90 18.53 15.79
C ALA A 138 -1.98 19.32 15.01
N MET A 139 -2.64 18.66 14.04
CA MET A 139 -3.76 19.22 13.30
C MET A 139 -4.94 19.57 14.22
N ALA A 140 -5.33 18.65 15.11
CA ALA A 140 -6.44 18.84 16.04
C ALA A 140 -6.17 19.98 17.04
N VAL A 141 -4.92 20.12 17.50
CA VAL A 141 -4.50 21.25 18.34
C VAL A 141 -4.65 22.57 17.59
N LEU A 142 -4.22 22.64 16.33
CA LEU A 142 -4.34 23.88 15.54
C LEU A 142 -5.80 24.23 15.25
N ALA A 143 -6.64 23.22 14.99
CA ALA A 143 -8.07 23.39 14.83
C ALA A 143 -8.73 23.90 16.13
N ALA A 144 -8.35 23.37 17.30
CA ALA A 144 -8.83 23.87 18.58
C ALA A 144 -8.38 25.32 18.85
N ILE A 145 -7.15 25.67 18.49
CA ILE A 145 -6.66 27.06 18.54
C ILE A 145 -7.52 27.97 17.67
N TYR A 146 -7.83 27.56 16.43
CA TYR A 146 -8.78 28.28 15.58
C TYR A 146 -10.12 28.49 16.26
N GLY A 147 -10.69 27.43 16.86
CA GLY A 147 -11.95 27.51 17.60
C GLY A 147 -11.93 28.58 18.69
N VAL A 148 -10.83 28.66 19.46
CA VAL A 148 -10.65 29.72 20.48
C VAL A 148 -10.48 31.10 19.86
N VAL A 149 -9.58 31.25 18.88
CA VAL A 149 -9.21 32.54 18.28
C VAL A 149 -10.38 33.17 17.51
N SER A 150 -11.22 32.36 16.88
CA SER A 150 -12.41 32.80 16.15
C SER A 150 -13.61 33.12 17.05
N GLY A 151 -13.54 32.81 18.35
CA GLY A 151 -14.66 32.96 19.29
C GLY A 151 -15.71 31.85 19.18
N ARG A 152 -15.49 30.83 18.35
CA ARG A 152 -16.41 29.70 18.13
C ARG A 152 -16.28 28.58 19.17
N GLY A 153 -15.30 28.67 20.04
CA GLY A 153 -15.03 27.65 21.06
C GLY A 153 -14.29 26.43 20.54
N ILE A 154 -13.73 25.65 21.47
CA ILE A 154 -12.87 24.49 21.17
C ILE A 154 -13.62 23.33 20.49
N TRP A 155 -14.95 23.28 20.63
CA TRP A 155 -15.79 22.20 20.12
C TRP A 155 -16.17 22.39 18.65
N TYR A 156 -16.14 23.63 18.17
CA TYR A 156 -16.56 23.97 16.82
C TYR A 156 -15.92 23.12 15.72
N PRO A 157 -14.58 22.92 15.67
CA PRO A 157 -13.97 22.17 14.58
C PRO A 157 -14.34 20.67 14.60
N VAL A 158 -14.43 20.06 15.78
CA VAL A 158 -14.75 18.63 15.88
C VAL A 158 -16.23 18.37 15.62
N ASN A 159 -17.09 19.28 16.04
CA ASN A 159 -18.51 19.22 15.73
C ASN A 159 -18.77 19.44 14.24
N LEU A 160 -18.05 20.37 13.63
CA LEU A 160 -18.13 20.61 12.20
C LEU A 160 -17.67 19.38 11.40
N LEU A 161 -16.60 18.70 11.83
CA LEU A 161 -16.15 17.45 11.20
C LEU A 161 -17.18 16.31 11.32
N ALA A 162 -17.94 16.28 12.42
CA ALA A 162 -19.01 15.30 12.59
C ALA A 162 -20.23 15.59 11.69
N GLY A 163 -20.34 16.79 11.13
CA GLY A 163 -21.39 17.18 10.19
C GLY A 163 -21.43 16.33 8.92
N MET A 164 -20.31 15.69 8.56
CA MET A 164 -20.27 14.67 7.50
C MET A 164 -21.23 13.48 7.73
N VAL A 165 -21.56 13.21 9.00
CA VAL A 165 -22.42 12.08 9.40
C VAL A 165 -23.72 12.56 10.03
N LEU A 166 -23.68 13.69 10.74
CA LEU A 166 -24.85 14.26 11.42
C LEU A 166 -25.55 15.27 10.51
N GLU A 167 -26.67 14.87 9.91
CA GLU A 167 -27.49 15.71 9.03
C GLU A 167 -28.00 16.99 9.75
N GLU A 168 -28.18 16.92 11.07
CA GLU A 168 -28.62 18.03 11.93
C GLU A 168 -27.68 19.24 11.84
N ALA A 169 -26.38 18.99 11.61
CA ALA A 169 -25.35 20.02 11.51
C ALA A 169 -25.56 21.00 10.34
N ASP A 170 -26.31 20.59 9.30
CA ASP A 170 -26.64 21.44 8.17
C ASP A 170 -27.65 22.54 8.58
N THR A 171 -28.66 22.14 9.35
CA THR A 171 -29.74 23.02 9.81
C THR A 171 -29.42 23.77 11.09
N ASP A 172 -28.46 23.27 11.89
CA ASP A 172 -28.20 23.82 13.20
C ASP A 172 -27.61 25.25 13.14
N PRO A 173 -28.10 26.15 14.01
CA PRO A 173 -27.45 27.43 14.25
C PRO A 173 -25.99 27.20 14.64
N VAL A 174 -25.10 28.08 14.18
CA VAL A 174 -23.66 28.00 14.48
C VAL A 174 -23.42 27.85 15.99
N ALA A 175 -24.18 28.54 16.83
CA ALA A 175 -24.09 28.45 18.29
C ALA A 175 -24.25 27.03 18.87
N GLN A 176 -24.95 26.10 18.19
CA GLN A 176 -25.00 24.70 18.61
C GLN A 176 -23.69 23.96 18.32
N LEU A 177 -23.05 24.25 17.18
CA LEU A 177 -21.74 23.67 16.84
C LEU A 177 -20.63 24.14 17.80
N GLU A 178 -20.81 25.27 18.47
CA GLU A 178 -19.86 25.81 19.46
C GLU A 178 -19.96 25.11 20.82
N GLN A 179 -21.05 24.37 21.07
CA GLN A 179 -21.32 23.69 22.33
C GLN A 179 -20.77 22.26 22.35
N PHE A 180 -20.56 21.73 23.56
CA PHE A 180 -20.15 20.34 23.70
C PHE A 180 -21.27 19.40 23.26
N HIS A 181 -20.96 18.48 22.33
CA HIS A 181 -21.87 17.43 21.90
C HIS A 181 -21.12 16.08 21.86
N LEU A 182 -21.52 15.14 22.73
CA LEU A 182 -20.79 13.89 22.94
C LEU A 182 -20.71 13.03 21.67
N LEU A 183 -21.82 12.90 20.94
CA LEU A 183 -21.87 12.10 19.72
C LEU A 183 -20.97 12.70 18.63
N ALA A 184 -21.01 14.03 18.49
CA ALA A 184 -20.19 14.73 17.51
C ALA A 184 -18.69 14.61 17.86
N LEU A 185 -18.34 14.66 19.15
CA LEU A 185 -16.97 14.40 19.59
C LEU A 185 -16.51 12.97 19.22
N ILE A 186 -17.33 11.95 19.47
CA ILE A 186 -16.98 10.56 19.15
C ILE A 186 -16.81 10.37 17.64
N LEU A 187 -17.77 10.85 16.84
CA LEU A 187 -17.72 10.73 15.39
C LEU A 187 -16.56 11.53 14.79
N GLY A 188 -16.38 12.78 15.20
CA GLY A 188 -15.27 13.61 14.74
C GLY A 188 -13.91 13.03 15.09
N LEU A 189 -13.72 12.51 16.31
CA LEU A 189 -12.49 11.82 16.69
C LEU A 189 -12.25 10.56 15.86
N PHE A 190 -13.30 9.79 15.59
CA PHE A 190 -13.20 8.59 14.76
C PHE A 190 -12.80 8.91 13.32
N ILE A 191 -13.52 9.84 12.67
CA ILE A 191 -13.23 10.31 11.30
C ILE A 191 -11.79 10.84 11.23
N HIS A 192 -11.41 11.70 12.17
CA HIS A 192 -10.07 12.29 12.21
C HIS A 192 -8.97 11.25 12.43
N ALA A 193 -9.16 10.29 13.33
CA ALA A 193 -8.18 9.26 13.62
C ALA A 193 -7.99 8.32 12.42
N VAL A 194 -9.07 7.88 11.78
CA VAL A 194 -9.02 7.02 10.59
C VAL A 194 -8.37 7.77 9.43
N GLY A 195 -8.78 9.02 9.17
CA GLY A 195 -8.18 9.86 8.13
C GLY A 195 -6.69 10.09 8.38
N SER A 196 -6.31 10.42 9.62
CA SER A 196 -4.92 10.63 10.01
C SER A 196 -4.05 9.40 9.85
N LEU A 197 -4.59 8.21 10.17
CA LEU A 197 -3.89 6.94 9.99
C LEU A 197 -3.70 6.62 8.50
N PHE A 198 -4.76 6.76 7.71
CA PHE A 198 -4.74 6.49 6.27
C PHE A 198 -3.73 7.40 5.55
N VAL A 199 -3.82 8.71 5.76
CA VAL A 199 -2.88 9.67 5.14
C VAL A 199 -1.45 9.43 5.64
N GLY A 200 -1.26 9.10 6.92
CA GLY A 200 0.05 8.80 7.49
C GLY A 200 0.72 7.57 6.87
N LEU A 201 -0.06 6.52 6.61
CA LEU A 201 0.40 5.32 5.89
C LEU A 201 0.85 5.67 4.47
N ILE A 202 0.07 6.47 3.73
CA ILE A 202 0.44 6.95 2.39
C ILE A 202 1.78 7.69 2.45
N TYR A 203 1.94 8.62 3.40
CA TYR A 203 3.22 9.33 3.57
C TYR A 203 4.36 8.37 3.90
N GLY A 204 4.13 7.39 4.79
CA GLY A 204 5.14 6.38 5.12
C GLY A 204 5.63 5.56 3.92
N ILE A 205 4.79 5.39 2.90
CA ILE A 205 5.11 4.66 1.67
C ILE A 205 5.73 5.58 0.62
N VAL A 206 5.14 6.76 0.39
CA VAL A 206 5.49 7.66 -0.71
C VAL A 206 6.75 8.48 -0.40
N LEU A 207 6.91 8.97 0.82
CA LEU A 207 8.03 9.86 1.16
C LEU A 207 9.41 9.22 0.95
N PRO A 208 9.62 7.92 1.25
CA PRO A 208 10.85 7.21 0.93
C PRO A 208 11.16 7.09 -0.57
N MET A 209 10.14 7.12 -1.44
CA MET A 209 10.31 7.04 -2.89
C MET A 209 10.84 8.35 -3.49
N ILE A 210 10.74 9.46 -2.74
CA ILE A 210 11.17 10.78 -3.21
C ILE A 210 12.67 10.98 -2.93
N PRO A 211 13.51 11.13 -3.99
CA PRO A 211 14.96 11.15 -3.84
C PRO A 211 15.47 12.42 -3.15
N ARG A 212 14.82 13.58 -3.37
CA ARG A 212 15.20 14.88 -2.79
C ARG A 212 13.96 15.69 -2.41
N GLY A 213 14.06 16.52 -1.37
CA GLY A 213 12.97 17.41 -0.97
C GLY A 213 11.84 16.73 -0.18
N ARG A 214 12.10 15.61 0.50
CA ARG A 214 11.08 14.85 1.28
C ARG A 214 10.27 15.74 2.24
N VAL A 215 10.92 16.62 2.99
CA VAL A 215 10.22 17.53 3.93
C VAL A 215 9.41 18.59 3.18
N LEU A 216 9.88 19.11 2.04
CA LEU A 216 9.13 20.05 1.22
C LEU A 216 7.90 19.37 0.59
N PHE A 217 8.04 18.14 0.11
CA PHE A 217 6.92 17.40 -0.44
C PHE A 217 5.86 17.13 0.63
N GLY A 218 6.27 16.55 1.76
CA GLY A 218 5.35 16.23 2.84
C GLY A 218 4.77 17.46 3.53
N GLY A 219 5.54 18.54 3.66
CA GLY A 219 5.12 19.75 4.36
C GLY A 219 4.42 20.79 3.50
N LEU A 220 4.61 20.81 2.18
CA LEU A 220 4.04 21.85 1.29
C LEU A 220 3.23 21.25 0.14
N VAL A 221 3.85 20.39 -0.67
CA VAL A 221 3.23 19.92 -1.91
C VAL A 221 2.00 19.05 -1.62
N ALA A 222 2.15 18.05 -0.75
CA ALA A 222 1.07 17.13 -0.43
C ALA A 222 -0.09 17.81 0.34
N PRO A 223 0.15 18.69 1.32
CA PRO A 223 -0.92 19.47 1.97
C PRO A 223 -1.71 20.35 1.01
N LEU A 224 -1.04 21.04 0.07
CA LEU A 224 -1.72 21.87 -0.92
C LEU A 224 -2.53 21.03 -1.91
N PHE A 225 -1.96 19.92 -2.39
CA PHE A 225 -2.66 18.98 -3.27
C PHE A 225 -3.92 18.44 -2.59
N TRP A 226 -3.79 17.97 -1.35
CA TRP A 226 -4.91 17.45 -0.58
C TRP A 226 -5.99 18.50 -0.31
N SER A 227 -5.58 19.72 0.06
CA SER A 227 -6.51 20.83 0.26
C SER A 227 -7.29 21.15 -1.02
N GLY A 228 -6.63 21.15 -2.17
CA GLY A 228 -7.28 21.36 -3.47
C GLY A 228 -8.25 20.25 -3.85
N CYS A 229 -7.89 18.99 -3.60
CA CYS A 229 -8.79 17.85 -3.82
C CYS A 229 -10.03 17.93 -2.91
N LEU A 230 -9.83 18.21 -1.61
CA LEU A 230 -10.94 18.33 -0.67
C LEU A 230 -11.85 19.51 -1.04
N TRP A 231 -11.28 20.66 -1.35
CA TRP A 231 -12.02 21.83 -1.84
C TRP A 231 -12.89 21.49 -3.05
N ALA A 232 -12.35 20.77 -4.04
CA ALA A 232 -13.10 20.38 -5.23
C ALA A 232 -14.20 19.33 -4.97
N SER A 233 -14.09 18.55 -3.89
CA SER A 233 -15.03 17.48 -3.55
C SER A 233 -16.02 17.83 -2.44
N MET A 234 -15.80 18.93 -1.70
CA MET A 234 -16.49 19.21 -0.44
C MET A 234 -17.99 19.43 -0.62
N ASP A 235 -18.42 20.10 -1.69
CA ASP A 235 -19.85 20.31 -1.96
C ASP A 235 -20.63 19.00 -2.14
N VAL A 236 -19.94 17.90 -2.47
CA VAL A 236 -20.54 16.57 -2.65
C VAL A 236 -20.39 15.72 -1.41
N LEU A 237 -19.23 15.78 -0.74
CA LEU A 237 -18.91 14.90 0.38
C LEU A 237 -19.41 15.41 1.72
N ASP A 238 -19.34 16.72 1.95
CA ASP A 238 -19.74 17.36 3.20
C ASP A 238 -20.13 18.83 2.93
N PRO A 239 -21.37 19.07 2.49
CA PRO A 239 -21.87 20.42 2.20
C PRO A 239 -21.81 21.36 3.41
N VAL A 240 -21.93 20.81 4.62
CA VAL A 240 -21.88 21.58 5.88
C VAL A 240 -20.48 22.12 6.10
N LEU A 241 -19.47 21.26 5.97
CA LEU A 241 -18.07 21.65 6.04
C LEU A 241 -17.73 22.63 4.92
N ALA A 242 -18.21 22.42 3.70
CA ALA A 242 -17.95 23.30 2.56
C ALA A 242 -18.35 24.76 2.84
N GLN A 243 -19.51 24.96 3.47
CA GLN A 243 -20.05 26.29 3.76
C GLN A 243 -19.45 26.96 5.00
N ARG A 244 -19.01 26.16 5.97
CA ARG A 244 -18.66 26.65 7.32
C ARG A 244 -17.16 26.56 7.63
N VAL A 245 -16.37 25.88 6.80
CA VAL A 245 -14.92 25.77 7.01
C VAL A 245 -14.21 27.10 6.77
N ASP A 246 -13.29 27.45 7.67
CA ASP A 246 -12.31 28.49 7.40
C ASP A 246 -11.13 27.87 6.65
N TRP A 247 -11.03 28.17 5.36
CA TRP A 247 -10.03 27.60 4.47
C TRP A 247 -8.59 27.95 4.86
N VAL A 248 -8.35 29.12 5.46
CA VAL A 248 -6.99 29.53 5.86
C VAL A 248 -6.51 28.65 7.01
N TRP A 249 -7.35 28.48 8.03
CA TRP A 249 -7.05 27.60 9.17
C TRP A 249 -7.06 26.13 8.80
N PHE A 250 -7.93 25.72 7.89
CA PHE A 250 -7.93 24.37 7.34
C PHE A 250 -6.59 24.05 6.67
N ILE A 251 -6.16 24.89 5.72
CA ILE A 251 -4.90 24.72 5.00
C ILE A 251 -3.72 24.76 5.98
N ALA A 252 -3.69 25.71 6.92
CA ALA A 252 -2.65 25.78 7.96
C ALA A 252 -2.56 24.49 8.78
N SER A 253 -3.70 23.85 9.07
CA SER A 253 -3.76 22.58 9.79
C SER A 253 -3.22 21.42 8.94
N GLN A 254 -3.45 21.44 7.62
CA GLN A 254 -2.82 20.49 6.68
C GLN A 254 -1.29 20.64 6.64
N PHE A 255 -0.79 21.88 6.64
CA PHE A 255 0.65 22.16 6.73
C PHE A 255 1.26 21.61 8.02
N ALA A 256 0.61 21.86 9.17
CA ALA A 256 1.08 21.35 10.46
C ALA A 256 1.16 19.81 10.46
N TYR A 257 0.12 19.14 9.96
CA TYR A 257 0.12 17.70 9.78
C TYR A 257 1.29 17.22 8.90
N GLY A 258 1.40 17.78 7.69
CA GLY A 258 2.39 17.37 6.70
C GLY A 258 3.84 17.56 7.16
N ILE A 259 4.13 18.67 7.84
CA ILE A 259 5.44 18.95 8.45
C ILE A 259 5.77 17.92 9.53
N VAL A 260 4.84 17.67 10.45
CA VAL A 260 5.04 16.70 11.54
C VAL A 260 5.28 15.30 10.98
N VAL A 261 4.46 14.85 10.04
CA VAL A 261 4.63 13.54 9.41
C VAL A 261 5.97 13.47 8.67
N GLY A 262 6.30 14.50 7.88
CA GLY A 262 7.56 14.58 7.16
C GLY A 262 8.79 14.49 8.06
N ILE A 263 8.77 15.19 9.21
CA ILE A 263 9.86 15.14 10.19
C ILE A 263 9.97 13.74 10.82
N ILE A 264 8.86 13.15 11.27
CA ILE A 264 8.87 11.85 11.95
C ILE A 264 9.32 10.74 10.98
N VAL A 265 8.76 10.68 9.78
CA VAL A 265 9.11 9.65 8.79
C VAL A 265 10.58 9.75 8.39
N VAL A 266 11.10 10.97 8.15
CA VAL A 266 12.51 11.17 7.78
C VAL A 266 13.47 10.80 8.92
N ARG A 267 13.06 11.02 10.18
CA ARG A 267 13.87 10.68 11.36
C ARG A 267 13.72 9.23 11.83
N THR A 268 12.73 8.49 11.33
CA THR A 268 12.51 7.11 11.78
C THR A 268 13.62 6.21 11.26
N GLU A 269 14.17 5.41 12.17
CA GLU A 269 15.24 4.46 11.86
C GLU A 269 14.78 3.44 10.82
N LYS A 270 15.63 3.21 9.82
CA LYS A 270 15.37 2.23 8.78
C LYS A 270 15.72 0.84 9.31
N ILE A 271 14.80 -0.09 9.16
CA ILE A 271 15.03 -1.49 9.52
C ILE A 271 15.77 -2.20 8.38
N HIS A 272 16.67 -3.11 8.74
CA HIS A 272 17.37 -3.93 7.76
C HIS A 272 16.39 -4.85 7.03
N THR A 273 16.54 -4.98 5.72
CA THR A 273 15.80 -6.00 4.97
C THR A 273 16.29 -7.39 5.39
N THR A 274 15.37 -8.29 5.75
CA THR A 274 15.67 -9.62 6.33
C THR A 274 16.33 -10.62 5.36
N ARG A 275 16.85 -10.16 4.22
CA ARG A 275 17.58 -11.01 3.26
C ARG A 275 19.08 -10.92 3.53
N GLY A 276 19.53 -11.59 4.58
CA GLY A 276 20.93 -11.92 4.75
C GLY A 276 21.35 -12.91 3.67
N TRP A 277 22.07 -12.46 2.65
CA TRP A 277 22.73 -13.35 1.71
C TRP A 277 23.90 -14.01 2.43
N ARG A 278 23.85 -15.34 2.60
CA ARG A 278 25.05 -16.14 2.89
C ARG A 278 25.76 -16.33 1.55
N ALA A 279 26.89 -15.65 1.39
CA ALA A 279 27.85 -15.91 0.33
C ALA A 279 28.59 -17.23 0.60
#